data_AF-A0A6J2I917-F1
#
_entry.id   AF-A0A6J2I917-F1
#
_cell.length_a   1.000
_cell.length_b   1.000
_cell.length_c   1.000
_cell.angle_alpha   90.00
_cell.angle_beta   90.00
_cell.angle_gamma   90.00
#
_symmetry.space_group_name_H-M   'P 1'
#
loop_
_entity.id
_entity.type
_entity.pdbx_description
1 polymer ?
#
loop_
_entity_poly.entity_id
_entity_poly.type
_entity_poly.pdbx_seq_one_letter_code
_entity_poly.pdbx_strand_id
1 'polypeptide(L)'
;MRYFHFCKLPGRVMGIRLLRFTSVVIIVLLLVAGALTALLPSIKDDKLPNLRREPKPQSQSALDSFTLIMQTYNRTDLLLKLLNHYQAIPNLHKVIVVWNNIGEKTPEEMWNSLGPHPVPVVFKVQSVNRMRNRLQNFPELETKAVLMMDDDTLVSAHDLAFAFSVWQQFPEHIVGFVPRKHISTPSGVYSYGSFELQNPGFGNGDQYSMVLIGAAFFHSGYLEDFQRQPEAVYALIDETQNCDDIAMNFLVAKHTGKPSGVFVKPVDIRNLEKDTNSGYSGMWHRAEHLLQRSYCVNKLVNIYDGMPLKYSNIMISQFGFPNYANHKNKM
;
A
#
# COMPACT_ATOMS: atom_id res chain seq x y z
N MET A 1 -19.60 20.20 -86.31
CA MET A 1 -18.67 19.54 -87.24
C MET A 1 -17.60 18.84 -86.42
N ARG A 2 -17.32 17.56 -86.74
CA ARG A 2 -16.24 16.69 -86.21
C ARG A 2 -16.42 16.13 -84.80
N TYR A 3 -16.12 14.87 -84.46
CA TYR A 3 -15.94 13.58 -85.16
C TYR A 3 -15.87 12.57 -83.99
N PHE A 4 -16.68 11.51 -83.96
CA PHE A 4 -16.48 10.40 -83.02
C PHE A 4 -15.69 9.30 -83.72
N HIS A 5 -14.50 8.98 -83.21
CA HIS A 5 -13.71 7.83 -83.65
C HIS A 5 -13.95 6.64 -82.70
N PHE A 6 -14.46 5.56 -83.29
CA PHE A 6 -14.41 4.22 -82.72
C PHE A 6 -12.97 3.69 -82.74
N CYS A 7 -12.56 3.04 -81.66
CA CYS A 7 -11.42 2.13 -81.65
C CYS A 7 -11.83 0.83 -80.95
N LYS A 8 -11.83 -0.27 -81.70
CA LYS A 8 -11.93 -1.67 -81.20
C LYS A 8 -10.51 -2.24 -81.17
N LEU A 9 -10.19 -3.05 -80.15
CA LEU A 9 -9.24 -4.18 -80.16
C LEU A 9 -9.51 -5.08 -78.92
N PRO A 10 -9.08 -6.36 -78.87
CA PRO A 10 -9.95 -7.48 -78.49
C PRO A 10 -9.42 -8.39 -77.34
N GLY A 11 -10.33 -9.23 -76.83
CA GLY A 11 -10.07 -10.66 -76.61
C GLY A 11 -9.24 -11.10 -75.40
N ARG A 12 -9.89 -11.29 -74.24
CA ARG A 12 -9.33 -11.87 -73.02
C ARG A 12 -9.68 -13.37 -72.93
N VAL A 13 -8.79 -14.26 -73.34
CA VAL A 13 -8.93 -15.72 -73.17
C VAL A 13 -7.89 -16.23 -72.17
N MET A 14 -8.07 -15.95 -70.87
CA MET A 14 -7.20 -16.53 -69.83
C MET A 14 -7.83 -16.56 -68.42
N GLY A 15 -9.16 -16.61 -68.30
CA GLY A 15 -9.85 -16.53 -67.00
C GLY A 15 -10.39 -17.84 -66.42
N ILE A 16 -10.60 -18.88 -67.23
CA ILE A 16 -11.43 -20.03 -66.82
C ILE A 16 -10.60 -21.18 -66.20
N ARG A 17 -9.31 -21.33 -66.58
CA ARG A 17 -8.46 -22.41 -66.05
C ARG A 17 -7.92 -22.14 -64.64
N LEU A 18 -7.63 -20.88 -64.31
CA LEU A 18 -7.10 -20.50 -62.99
C LEU A 18 -8.18 -20.62 -61.90
N LEU A 19 -9.43 -20.25 -62.20
CA LEU A 19 -10.55 -20.29 -61.26
C LEU A 19 -10.88 -21.73 -60.81
N ARG A 20 -10.81 -22.71 -61.72
CA ARG A 20 -11.08 -24.13 -61.40
C ARG A 20 -10.01 -24.74 -60.52
N PHE A 21 -8.74 -24.39 -60.72
CA PHE A 21 -7.64 -24.87 -59.88
C PHE A 21 -7.74 -24.31 -58.45
N THR A 22 -8.07 -23.03 -58.28
CA THR A 22 -8.25 -22.43 -56.95
C THR A 22 -9.43 -23.04 -56.19
N SER A 23 -10.54 -23.35 -56.88
CA SER A 23 -11.71 -23.97 -56.24
C SER A 23 -11.43 -25.41 -55.77
N VAL A 24 -10.67 -26.19 -56.55
CA VAL A 24 -10.29 -27.56 -56.16
C VAL A 24 -9.35 -27.54 -54.94
N VAL A 25 -8.38 -26.61 -54.91
CA VAL A 25 -7.47 -26.47 -53.75
C VAL A 25 -8.22 -26.08 -52.48
N ILE A 26 -9.20 -25.17 -52.56
CA ILE A 26 -10.02 -24.77 -51.41
C ILE A 26 -10.86 -25.94 -50.89
N ILE A 27 -11.46 -26.73 -51.79
CA ILE A 27 -12.25 -27.91 -51.39
C ILE A 27 -11.38 -28.95 -50.71
N VAL A 28 -10.17 -29.21 -51.23
CA VAL A 28 -9.23 -30.14 -50.60
C VAL A 28 -8.80 -29.65 -49.22
N LEU A 29 -8.52 -28.36 -49.06
CA LEU A 29 -8.17 -27.78 -47.75
C LEU A 29 -9.32 -27.89 -46.73
N LEU A 30 -10.57 -27.68 -47.16
CA LEU A 30 -11.75 -27.83 -46.30
C LEU A 30 -11.98 -29.29 -45.89
N LEU A 31 -11.75 -30.25 -46.79
CA LEU A 31 -11.84 -31.68 -46.48
C LEU A 31 -10.74 -32.12 -45.50
N VAL A 32 -9.52 -31.62 -45.66
CA VAL A 32 -8.40 -31.89 -44.74
C VAL A 32 -8.67 -31.26 -43.37
N ALA A 33 -9.20 -30.04 -43.32
CA ALA A 33 -9.58 -29.39 -42.06
C ALA A 33 -10.70 -30.16 -41.34
N GLY A 34 -11.73 -30.63 -42.07
CA GLY A 34 -12.80 -31.45 -41.51
C GLY A 34 -12.34 -32.83 -41.02
N ALA A 35 -11.35 -33.44 -41.69
CA ALA A 35 -10.76 -34.69 -41.24
C ALA A 35 -9.87 -34.49 -39.99
N LEU A 36 -9.13 -33.40 -39.91
CA LEU A 36 -8.31 -33.04 -38.74
C LEU A 36 -9.16 -32.73 -37.51
N THR A 37 -10.34 -32.12 -37.67
CA THR A 37 -11.25 -31.90 -36.55
C THR A 37 -11.92 -33.18 -36.05
N ALA A 38 -12.11 -34.18 -36.92
CA ALA A 38 -12.60 -35.50 -36.54
C ALA A 38 -11.54 -36.39 -35.85
N LEU A 39 -10.26 -36.04 -35.96
CA LEU A 39 -9.13 -36.70 -35.29
C LEU A 39 -8.77 -36.05 -33.95
N LEU A 40 -9.37 -34.90 -33.60
CA LEU A 40 -9.23 -34.30 -32.28
C LEU A 40 -10.09 -35.09 -31.28
N PRO A 41 -9.55 -35.51 -30.13
CA PRO A 41 -10.34 -36.19 -29.11
C PRO A 41 -11.44 -35.25 -28.62
N SER A 42 -12.69 -35.72 -28.65
CA SER A 42 -13.83 -35.04 -28.04
C SER A 42 -13.55 -34.90 -26.54
N ILE A 43 -13.25 -33.67 -26.11
CA ILE A 43 -13.23 -33.32 -24.70
C ILE A 43 -14.67 -33.47 -24.21
N LYS A 44 -14.96 -34.59 -23.54
CA LYS A 44 -16.15 -34.69 -22.72
C LYS A 44 -15.95 -33.74 -21.55
N ASP A 45 -16.78 -32.72 -21.45
CA ASP A 45 -16.89 -31.83 -20.28
C ASP A 45 -17.49 -32.59 -19.09
N ASP A 46 -16.85 -33.70 -18.69
CA ASP A 46 -17.17 -34.40 -17.46
C ASP A 46 -16.09 -34.07 -16.43
N LYS A 47 -16.51 -33.26 -15.45
CA LYS A 47 -15.83 -32.94 -14.19
C LYS A 47 -14.61 -32.04 -14.31
N LEU A 48 -14.86 -30.76 -14.56
CA LEU A 48 -14.05 -29.72 -13.92
C LEU A 48 -14.12 -29.98 -12.40
N PRO A 49 -13.01 -30.26 -11.69
CA PRO A 49 -13.06 -30.27 -10.25
C PRO A 49 -13.33 -28.82 -9.87
N ASN A 50 -14.54 -28.56 -9.36
CA ASN A 50 -14.77 -27.41 -8.50
C ASN A 50 -13.86 -27.59 -7.28
N LEU A 51 -12.56 -27.30 -7.43
CA LEU A 51 -11.68 -27.01 -6.33
C LEU A 51 -12.01 -25.58 -5.89
N ARG A 52 -13.25 -25.42 -5.41
CA ARG A 52 -13.56 -24.40 -4.43
C ARG A 52 -12.56 -24.69 -3.32
N ARG A 53 -11.51 -23.87 -3.20
CA ARG A 53 -10.69 -23.86 -1.99
C ARG A 53 -11.69 -23.66 -0.88
N GLU A 54 -12.03 -24.73 -0.17
CA GLU A 54 -12.62 -24.55 1.14
C GLU A 54 -11.64 -23.66 1.90
N PRO A 55 -12.10 -22.55 2.49
CA PRO A 55 -11.26 -21.81 3.41
C PRO A 55 -11.00 -22.77 4.57
N LYS A 56 -9.87 -23.46 4.51
CA LYS A 56 -9.34 -24.13 5.69
C LYS A 56 -9.09 -22.97 6.66
N PRO A 57 -9.77 -22.90 7.83
CA PRO A 57 -9.39 -21.95 8.83
C PRO A 57 -8.00 -22.39 9.29
N GLN A 58 -6.96 -21.87 8.63
CA GLN A 58 -5.67 -21.79 9.27
C GLN A 58 -5.93 -20.83 10.42
N SER A 59 -6.14 -21.39 11.61
CA SER A 59 -5.91 -20.68 12.85
C SER A 59 -4.40 -20.37 12.88
N GLN A 60 -3.97 -19.44 12.02
CA GLN A 60 -2.65 -18.85 12.07
C GLN A 60 -2.57 -18.28 13.49
N SER A 61 -1.57 -18.72 14.24
CA SER A 61 -1.41 -18.23 15.61
C SER A 61 -1.35 -16.71 15.58
N ALA A 62 -2.13 -16.05 16.45
CA ALA A 62 -2.08 -14.59 16.61
C ALA A 62 -0.65 -14.09 16.95
N LEU A 63 0.23 -14.99 17.42
CA LEU A 63 1.64 -14.72 17.71
C LEU A 63 2.47 -14.45 16.44
N ASP A 64 2.17 -15.12 15.32
CA ASP A 64 2.92 -15.01 14.05
C ASP A 64 2.13 -14.25 12.98
N SER A 65 1.21 -13.40 13.43
CA SER A 65 0.29 -12.65 12.57
C SER A 65 0.26 -11.17 12.97
N PHE A 66 -0.28 -10.32 12.11
CA PHE A 66 -0.45 -8.90 12.34
C PHE A 66 -1.87 -8.43 12.05
N THR A 67 -2.26 -7.30 12.62
CA THR A 67 -3.54 -6.65 12.35
C THR A 67 -3.32 -5.38 11.54
N LEU A 68 -4.04 -5.25 10.42
CA LEU A 68 -4.06 -4.01 9.65
C LEU A 68 -5.00 -3.01 10.32
N ILE A 69 -4.54 -1.80 10.58
CA ILE A 69 -5.36 -0.65 10.94
C ILE A 69 -5.29 0.35 9.80
N MET A 70 -6.45 0.66 9.20
CA MET A 70 -6.56 1.61 8.10
C MET A 70 -7.64 2.63 8.43
N GLN A 71 -7.25 3.89 8.58
CA GLN A 71 -8.19 5.00 8.77
C GLN A 71 -8.55 5.59 7.42
N THR A 72 -9.84 5.85 7.22
CA THR A 72 -10.33 6.36 5.95
C THR A 72 -11.26 7.55 6.11
N TYR A 73 -11.12 8.51 5.19
CA TYR A 73 -11.95 9.71 5.11
C TYR A 73 -12.09 10.14 3.64
N ASN A 74 -13.32 10.28 3.15
CA ASN A 74 -13.67 10.67 1.78
C ASN A 74 -12.93 9.88 0.69
N ARG A 75 -12.62 8.60 0.91
CA ARG A 75 -11.88 7.74 -0.04
C ARG A 75 -12.40 6.30 -0.06
N THR A 76 -13.71 6.13 0.11
CA THR A 76 -14.37 4.81 0.25
C THR A 76 -14.11 3.89 -0.94
N ASP A 77 -14.02 4.44 -2.16
CA ASP A 77 -13.68 3.70 -3.37
C ASP A 77 -12.26 3.14 -3.33
N LEU A 78 -11.31 3.97 -2.89
CA LEU A 78 -9.92 3.59 -2.75
C LEU A 78 -9.71 2.60 -1.60
N LEU A 79 -10.40 2.81 -0.48
CA LEU A 79 -10.47 1.86 0.63
C LEU A 79 -10.86 0.46 0.15
N LEU A 80 -11.95 0.32 -0.62
CA LEU A 80 -12.40 -0.99 -1.10
C LEU A 80 -11.37 -1.65 -2.04
N LYS A 81 -10.72 -0.87 -2.91
CA LYS A 81 -9.63 -1.34 -3.76
C LYS A 81 -8.43 -1.83 -2.93
N LEU A 82 -8.05 -1.09 -1.90
CA LEU A 82 -6.96 -1.44 -1.01
C LEU A 82 -7.30 -2.66 -0.13
N LEU A 83 -8.53 -2.74 0.42
CA LEU A 83 -8.97 -3.91 1.18
C LEU A 83 -8.93 -5.18 0.33
N ASN A 84 -9.27 -5.09 -0.96
CA ASN A 84 -9.17 -6.23 -1.87
C ASN A 84 -7.72 -6.75 -2.03
N HIS A 85 -6.74 -5.85 -2.01
CA HIS A 85 -5.32 -6.22 -2.02
C HIS A 85 -4.87 -6.75 -0.66
N TYR A 86 -5.12 -5.99 0.41
CA TYR A 86 -4.58 -6.29 1.73
C TYR A 86 -5.18 -7.55 2.36
N GLN A 87 -6.44 -7.90 2.08
CA GLN A 87 -7.06 -9.13 2.60
C GLN A 87 -6.31 -10.42 2.20
N ALA A 88 -5.51 -10.37 1.13
CA ALA A 88 -4.79 -11.52 0.59
C ALA A 88 -3.33 -11.62 1.07
N ILE A 89 -2.88 -10.71 1.96
CA ILE A 89 -1.50 -10.68 2.43
C ILE A 89 -1.23 -11.82 3.42
N PRO A 90 -0.12 -12.57 3.28
CA PRO A 90 0.27 -13.56 4.26
C PRO A 90 0.39 -12.98 5.67
N ASN A 91 0.08 -13.78 6.69
CA ASN A 91 0.15 -13.40 8.11
C ASN A 91 -0.79 -12.26 8.54
N LEU A 92 -1.67 -11.77 7.67
CA LEU A 92 -2.75 -10.88 8.10
C LEU A 92 -3.76 -11.68 8.93
N HIS A 93 -4.03 -11.21 10.15
CA HIS A 93 -5.02 -11.81 11.05
C HIS A 93 -6.40 -11.19 10.89
N LYS A 94 -6.44 -9.86 10.81
CA LYS A 94 -7.66 -9.05 10.86
C LYS A 94 -7.40 -7.66 10.30
N VAL A 95 -8.44 -7.03 9.77
CA VAL A 95 -8.44 -5.62 9.40
C VAL A 95 -9.38 -4.83 10.32
N ILE A 96 -8.92 -3.71 10.83
CA ILE A 96 -9.72 -2.70 11.53
C ILE A 96 -9.75 -1.46 10.64
N VAL A 97 -10.93 -1.14 10.12
CA VAL A 97 -11.17 0.08 9.35
C VAL A 97 -11.68 1.15 10.30
N VAL A 98 -10.90 2.21 10.51
CA VAL A 98 -11.30 3.37 11.30
C VAL A 98 -12.05 4.33 10.40
N TRP A 99 -13.37 4.35 10.55
CA TRP A 99 -14.30 5.05 9.66
C TRP A 99 -14.54 6.48 10.14
N ASN A 100 -13.87 7.45 9.50
CA ASN A 100 -13.95 8.87 9.86
C ASN A 100 -14.99 9.67 9.04
N ASN A 101 -15.80 9.02 8.19
CA ASN A 101 -16.89 9.68 7.46
C ASN A 101 -18.13 9.81 8.37
N ILE A 102 -18.21 10.93 9.09
CA ILE A 102 -19.21 11.12 10.16
C ILE A 102 -20.62 11.23 9.58
N GLY A 103 -21.52 10.37 10.07
CA GLY A 103 -22.91 10.31 9.60
C GLY A 103 -23.11 9.51 8.31
N GLU A 104 -22.03 9.04 7.66
CA GLU A 104 -22.10 8.19 6.49
C GLU A 104 -22.12 6.70 6.88
N LYS A 105 -22.90 5.90 6.14
CA LYS A 105 -22.93 4.45 6.33
C LYS A 105 -21.61 3.83 5.88
N THR A 106 -21.12 2.86 6.65
CA THR A 106 -19.97 2.04 6.27
C THR A 106 -20.30 1.18 5.06
N PRO A 107 -19.30 0.76 4.25
CA PRO A 107 -19.52 -0.16 3.13
C PRO A 107 -19.63 -1.63 3.60
N GLU A 108 -19.96 -1.89 4.87
CA GLU A 108 -19.93 -3.24 5.47
C GLU A 108 -20.92 -4.20 4.80
N GLU A 109 -22.14 -3.75 4.53
CA GLU A 109 -23.16 -4.56 3.83
C GLU A 109 -22.67 -4.97 2.43
N MET A 110 -22.10 -4.01 1.69
CA MET A 110 -21.53 -4.25 0.37
C MET A 110 -20.33 -5.19 0.46
N TRP A 111 -19.41 -4.96 1.40
CA TRP A 111 -18.24 -5.80 1.63
C TRP A 111 -18.68 -7.24 1.88
N ASN A 112 -19.58 -7.47 2.84
CA ASN A 112 -20.09 -8.81 3.17
C ASN A 112 -20.76 -9.52 1.98
N SER A 113 -21.43 -8.78 1.09
CA SER A 113 -22.03 -9.33 -0.13
C SER A 113 -21.01 -9.86 -1.16
N LEU A 114 -19.76 -9.39 -1.10
CA LEU A 114 -18.65 -9.79 -1.97
C LEU A 114 -17.82 -10.95 -1.39
N GLY A 115 -18.22 -11.50 -0.24
CA GLY A 115 -17.52 -12.58 0.45
C GLY A 115 -17.61 -13.95 -0.26
N PRO A 116 -16.92 -14.98 0.28
CA PRO A 116 -16.17 -14.97 1.54
C PRO A 116 -14.82 -14.26 1.43
N HIS A 117 -14.42 -13.58 2.51
CA HIS A 117 -13.11 -12.92 2.64
C HIS A 117 -12.11 -13.79 3.40
N PRO A 118 -10.79 -13.71 3.12
CA PRO A 118 -9.78 -14.50 3.81
C PRO A 118 -9.64 -14.18 5.30
N VAL A 119 -9.91 -12.94 5.71
CA VAL A 119 -9.79 -12.46 7.09
C VAL A 119 -10.98 -11.59 7.48
N PRO A 120 -11.31 -11.48 8.78
CA PRO A 120 -12.35 -10.56 9.24
C PRO A 120 -11.95 -9.10 9.02
N VAL A 121 -12.93 -8.29 8.59
CA VAL A 121 -12.80 -6.83 8.47
C VAL A 121 -13.82 -6.19 9.40
N VAL A 122 -13.37 -5.35 10.33
CA VAL A 122 -14.22 -4.69 11.32
C VAL A 122 -14.25 -3.20 11.04
N PHE A 123 -15.44 -2.65 10.78
CA PHE A 123 -15.64 -1.22 10.58
C PHE A 123 -15.92 -0.52 11.91
N LYS A 124 -15.05 0.43 12.29
CA LYS A 124 -15.13 1.21 13.53
C LYS A 124 -15.57 2.63 13.25
N VAL A 125 -16.89 2.85 13.28
CA VAL A 125 -17.50 4.19 13.14
C VAL A 125 -17.01 5.11 14.25
N GLN A 126 -16.50 6.27 13.85
CA GLN A 126 -16.05 7.31 14.78
C GLN A 126 -17.12 8.38 14.95
N SER A 127 -17.14 9.04 16.11
CA SER A 127 -18.07 10.14 16.41
C SER A 127 -17.59 11.49 15.88
N VAL A 128 -16.26 11.66 15.72
CA VAL A 128 -15.62 12.88 15.22
C VAL A 128 -14.47 12.45 14.31
N ASN A 129 -14.28 13.15 13.18
CA ASN A 129 -13.12 12.93 12.32
C ASN A 129 -11.86 13.50 13.00
N ARG A 130 -11.02 12.62 13.55
CA ARG A 130 -9.72 12.97 14.13
C ARG A 130 -8.63 12.08 13.59
N MET A 131 -7.46 12.67 13.32
CA MET A 131 -6.26 11.92 12.92
C MET A 131 -5.90 10.81 13.89
N ARG A 132 -5.97 11.09 15.20
CA ARG A 132 -5.61 10.13 16.25
C ARG A 132 -6.60 8.97 16.46
N ASN A 133 -7.74 8.92 15.75
CA ASN A 133 -8.70 7.83 15.95
C ASN A 133 -8.07 6.46 15.66
N ARG A 134 -7.14 6.38 14.71
CA ARG A 134 -6.35 5.16 14.43
C ARG A 134 -5.37 4.74 15.52
N LEU A 135 -5.15 5.60 16.52
CA LEU A 135 -4.25 5.34 17.64
C LEU A 135 -4.98 4.87 18.91
N GLN A 136 -6.29 4.59 18.82
CA GLN A 136 -7.09 4.10 19.94
C GLN A 136 -6.73 2.65 20.33
N ASN A 137 -7.10 2.27 21.56
CA ASN A 137 -7.10 0.87 21.97
C ASN A 137 -8.33 0.15 21.40
N PHE A 138 -8.12 -0.73 20.44
CA PHE A 138 -9.19 -1.53 19.84
C PHE A 138 -9.32 -2.88 20.55
N PRO A 139 -10.49 -3.24 21.10
CA PRO A 139 -10.67 -4.54 21.77
C PRO A 139 -10.54 -5.73 20.80
N GLU A 140 -10.70 -5.51 19.49
CA GLU A 140 -10.52 -6.53 18.45
C GLU A 140 -9.05 -6.77 18.08
N LEU A 141 -8.12 -5.96 18.60
CA LEU A 141 -6.70 -6.11 18.33
C LEU A 141 -6.11 -7.24 19.16
N GLU A 142 -5.86 -8.38 18.51
CA GLU A 142 -5.40 -9.62 19.15
C GLU A 142 -3.91 -9.92 18.88
N THR A 143 -3.29 -9.20 17.96
CA THR A 143 -1.91 -9.42 17.52
C THR A 143 -0.93 -8.48 18.21
N LYS A 144 0.34 -8.91 18.32
CA LYS A 144 1.41 -8.05 18.84
C LYS A 144 1.87 -6.99 17.83
N ALA A 145 1.68 -7.27 16.55
CA ALA A 145 2.11 -6.39 15.46
C ALA A 145 0.91 -5.68 14.85
N VAL A 146 0.99 -4.36 14.77
CA VAL A 146 0.07 -3.53 13.99
C VAL A 146 0.76 -3.16 12.70
N LEU A 147 0.11 -3.42 11.57
CA LEU A 147 0.39 -2.74 10.31
C LEU A 147 -0.52 -1.53 10.22
N MET A 148 0.02 -0.33 10.21
CA MET A 148 -0.75 0.88 9.98
C MET A 148 -0.52 1.40 8.57
N MET A 149 -1.61 1.64 7.85
CA MET A 149 -1.60 2.11 6.47
C MET A 149 -2.55 3.30 6.29
N ASP A 150 -2.08 4.32 5.57
CA ASP A 150 -2.92 5.36 5.00
C ASP A 150 -3.79 4.77 3.88
N ASP A 151 -5.02 5.27 3.73
CA ASP A 151 -6.03 4.76 2.77
C ASP A 151 -5.79 5.18 1.31
N ASP A 152 -4.59 5.67 1.01
CA ASP A 152 -4.12 5.98 -0.34
C ASP A 152 -2.79 5.31 -0.68
N THR A 153 -2.27 4.43 0.18
CA THR A 153 -0.97 3.80 -0.03
C THR A 153 -1.14 2.31 -0.28
N LEU A 154 -0.59 1.85 -1.41
CA LEU A 154 -0.51 0.44 -1.80
C LEU A 154 0.94 -0.05 -1.66
N VAL A 155 1.18 -0.97 -0.74
CA VAL A 155 2.47 -1.66 -0.57
C VAL A 155 2.35 -3.09 -1.07
N SER A 156 3.32 -3.57 -1.86
CA SER A 156 3.29 -4.92 -2.40
C SER A 156 3.30 -6.00 -1.32
N ALA A 157 2.76 -7.19 -1.64
CA ALA A 157 2.76 -8.31 -0.70
C ALA A 157 4.17 -8.78 -0.32
N HIS A 158 5.13 -8.67 -1.24
CA HIS A 158 6.53 -8.99 -0.99
C HIS A 158 7.15 -8.02 0.04
N ASP A 159 6.92 -6.72 -0.13
CA ASP A 159 7.43 -5.70 0.77
C ASP A 159 6.82 -5.83 2.17
N LEU A 160 5.51 -6.11 2.28
CA LEU A 160 4.85 -6.33 3.57
C LEU A 160 5.35 -7.59 4.27
N ALA A 161 5.47 -8.72 3.57
CA ALA A 161 5.99 -9.95 4.15
C ALA A 161 7.43 -9.78 4.66
N PHE A 162 8.28 -9.10 3.87
CA PHE A 162 9.65 -8.81 4.27
C PHE A 162 9.71 -7.84 5.47
N ALA A 163 8.99 -6.72 5.41
CA ALA A 163 8.97 -5.75 6.52
C ALA A 163 8.40 -6.34 7.81
N PHE A 164 7.40 -7.23 7.73
CA PHE A 164 6.91 -7.97 8.90
C PHE A 164 8.01 -8.86 9.50
N SER A 165 8.77 -9.58 8.66
CA SER A 165 9.91 -10.39 9.15
C SER A 165 11.03 -9.56 9.77
N VAL A 166 11.22 -8.32 9.30
CA VAL A 166 12.15 -7.36 9.92
C VAL A 166 11.58 -6.89 11.26
N TRP A 167 10.29 -6.55 11.33
CA TRP A 167 9.64 -6.17 12.58
C TRP A 167 9.73 -7.26 13.65
N GLN A 168 9.60 -8.54 13.29
CA GLN A 168 9.78 -9.64 14.24
C GLN A 168 11.18 -9.68 14.88
N GLN A 169 12.21 -9.14 14.22
CA GLN A 169 13.57 -9.02 14.74
C GLN A 169 13.80 -7.70 15.50
N PHE A 170 12.98 -6.67 15.24
CA PHE A 170 13.03 -5.36 15.87
C PHE A 170 11.66 -4.96 16.45
N PRO A 171 11.03 -5.78 17.32
CA PRO A 171 9.62 -5.59 17.71
C PRO A 171 9.38 -4.28 18.47
N GLU A 172 10.41 -3.76 19.11
CA GLU A 172 10.44 -2.47 19.84
C GLU A 172 10.59 -1.23 18.94
N HIS A 173 10.73 -1.38 17.62
CA HIS A 173 10.89 -0.26 16.69
C HIS A 173 9.67 -0.13 15.75
N ILE A 174 9.50 1.07 15.21
CA ILE A 174 8.60 1.32 14.06
C ILE A 174 9.35 0.89 12.78
N VAL A 175 8.95 -0.21 12.16
CA VAL A 175 9.57 -0.72 10.93
C VAL A 175 8.71 -0.32 9.73
N GLY A 176 9.22 0.51 8.84
CA GLY A 176 8.38 1.06 7.76
C GLY A 176 9.14 1.63 6.58
N PHE A 177 8.37 2.17 5.63
CA PHE A 177 8.85 2.46 4.28
C PHE A 177 9.14 3.94 4.02
N VAL A 178 8.74 4.83 4.93
CA VAL A 178 8.75 6.28 4.72
C VAL A 178 9.62 6.97 5.78
N PRO A 179 10.94 7.06 5.58
CA PRO A 179 11.86 7.72 6.51
C PRO A 179 11.75 9.24 6.40
N ARG A 180 11.87 9.94 7.53
CA ARG A 180 11.90 11.41 7.66
C ARG A 180 12.86 11.82 8.77
N LYS A 181 13.22 13.11 8.82
CA LYS A 181 14.16 13.64 9.81
C LYS A 181 13.71 14.96 10.40
N HIS A 182 14.19 15.21 11.62
CA HIS A 182 14.32 16.56 12.13
C HIS A 182 15.73 17.07 11.85
N ILE A 183 15.92 18.38 11.75
CA ILE A 183 17.23 19.05 11.79
C ILE A 183 17.18 20.16 12.82
N SER A 184 18.29 20.45 13.50
CA SER A 184 18.39 21.62 14.37
C SER A 184 18.99 22.79 13.61
N THR A 185 18.38 23.96 13.71
CA THR A 185 19.02 25.22 13.31
C THR A 185 20.08 25.63 14.34
N PRO A 186 21.00 26.56 14.00
CA PRO A 186 21.94 27.15 14.96
C PRO A 186 21.27 27.84 16.17
N SER A 187 20.01 28.25 16.03
CA SER A 187 19.23 28.86 17.11
C SER A 187 18.54 27.85 18.03
N GLY A 188 18.76 26.54 17.83
CA GLY A 188 18.14 25.46 18.63
C GLY A 188 16.68 25.17 18.26
N VAL A 189 16.19 25.70 17.14
CA VAL A 189 14.85 25.41 16.62
C VAL A 189 14.92 24.19 15.71
N TYR A 190 13.95 23.29 15.81
CA TYR A 190 13.90 22.10 14.98
C TYR A 190 13.05 22.29 13.73
N SER A 191 13.51 21.78 12.59
CA SER A 191 12.74 21.74 11.34
C SER A 191 12.50 20.29 10.92
N TYR A 192 11.30 20.01 10.42
CA TYR A 192 10.91 18.72 9.86
C TYR A 192 11.19 18.66 8.36
N GLY A 193 11.68 17.53 7.85
CA GLY A 193 11.77 17.26 6.42
C GLY A 193 12.28 15.85 6.10
N SER A 194 12.80 15.68 4.89
CA SER A 194 13.36 14.43 4.39
C SER A 194 14.77 14.66 3.84
N PHE A 195 15.15 13.94 2.78
CA PHE A 195 16.48 14.00 2.17
C PHE A 195 16.83 15.36 1.55
N GLU A 196 15.85 16.23 1.27
CA GLU A 196 16.06 17.57 0.75
C GLU A 196 16.73 18.51 1.75
N LEU A 197 16.62 18.22 3.05
CA LEU A 197 17.30 19.00 4.08
C LEU A 197 18.74 18.51 4.26
N GLN A 198 19.66 19.41 4.60
CA GLN A 198 21.07 19.06 4.81
C GLN A 198 21.23 18.02 5.93
N ASN A 199 22.26 17.17 5.79
CA ASN A 199 22.58 16.14 6.77
C ASN A 199 22.90 16.78 8.14
N PRO A 200 22.18 16.41 9.22
CA PRO A 200 22.43 16.95 10.55
C PRO A 200 23.69 16.39 11.22
N GLY A 201 24.32 15.34 10.67
CA GLY A 201 25.50 14.67 11.23
C GLY A 201 26.81 14.99 10.53
N PHE A 202 27.92 14.70 11.23
CA PHE A 202 29.26 14.69 10.64
C PHE A 202 29.53 13.34 9.98
N GLY A 203 29.50 13.28 8.65
CA GLY A 203 29.83 12.05 7.92
C GLY A 203 29.25 11.99 6.50
N ASN A 204 29.48 10.84 5.84
CA ASN A 204 28.92 10.55 4.53
C ASN A 204 27.49 10.00 4.64
N GLY A 205 26.69 10.20 3.58
CA GLY A 205 25.31 9.73 3.50
C GLY A 205 24.31 10.69 4.13
N ASP A 206 23.06 10.23 4.28
CA ASP A 206 21.99 10.97 4.96
C ASP A 206 21.46 10.16 6.15
N GLN A 207 20.71 10.83 7.03
CA GLN A 207 20.14 10.23 8.24
C GLN A 207 18.63 10.47 8.30
N TYR A 208 17.92 9.56 8.95
CA TYR A 208 16.53 9.73 9.35
C TYR A 208 16.41 9.61 10.87
N SER A 209 15.39 10.22 11.44
CA SER A 209 15.10 10.12 12.88
C SER A 209 13.67 9.68 13.17
N MET A 210 12.88 9.48 12.11
CA MET A 210 11.48 9.10 12.16
C MET A 210 11.15 8.14 11.01
N VAL A 211 10.21 7.25 11.25
CA VAL A 211 9.53 6.44 10.23
C VAL A 211 8.03 6.71 10.35
N LEU A 212 7.40 7.17 9.27
CA LEU A 212 5.99 7.55 9.33
C LEU A 212 5.09 6.32 9.48
N ILE A 213 4.17 6.36 10.44
CA ILE A 213 3.31 5.21 10.77
C ILE A 213 2.24 4.93 9.70
N GLY A 214 2.01 5.85 8.76
CA GLY A 214 1.07 5.66 7.63
C GLY A 214 1.50 4.58 6.63
N ALA A 215 2.69 4.00 6.79
CA ALA A 215 3.13 2.81 6.07
C ALA A 215 4.20 2.06 6.89
N ALA A 216 3.80 1.49 8.03
CA ALA A 216 4.72 0.85 8.96
C ALA A 216 4.09 -0.24 9.84
N PHE A 217 4.95 -1.17 10.28
CA PHE A 217 4.71 -2.09 11.38
C PHE A 217 5.22 -1.51 12.70
N PHE A 218 4.46 -1.69 13.79
CA PHE A 218 4.92 -1.39 15.15
C PHE A 218 4.21 -2.26 16.18
N HIS A 219 4.72 -2.29 17.42
CA HIS A 219 4.13 -3.08 18.49
C HIS A 219 2.78 -2.51 18.96
N SER A 220 1.75 -3.35 19.07
CA SER A 220 0.39 -2.95 19.48
C SER A 220 0.35 -2.25 20.84
N GLY A 221 1.26 -2.60 21.75
CA GLY A 221 1.42 -1.92 23.05
C GLY A 221 1.68 -0.41 22.96
N TYR A 222 2.19 0.10 21.83
CA TYR A 222 2.34 1.54 21.65
C TYR A 222 1.02 2.28 21.47
N LEU A 223 -0.08 1.61 21.12
CA LEU A 223 -1.41 2.23 21.14
C LEU A 223 -1.85 2.49 22.59
N GLU A 224 -1.55 1.56 23.49
CA GLU A 224 -1.84 1.70 24.92
C GLU A 224 -0.96 2.76 25.57
N ASP A 225 0.34 2.77 25.25
CA ASP A 225 1.25 3.83 25.69
C ASP A 225 0.86 5.19 25.10
N PHE A 226 0.30 5.22 23.89
CA PHE A 226 -0.22 6.45 23.30
C PHE A 226 -1.38 6.98 24.15
N GLN A 227 -2.27 6.12 24.66
CA GLN A 227 -3.35 6.51 25.59
C GLN A 227 -2.85 7.09 26.93
N ARG A 228 -1.57 6.91 27.26
CA ARG A 228 -0.95 7.43 28.49
C ARG A 228 -0.16 8.72 28.28
N GLN A 229 -0.12 9.26 27.06
CA GLN A 229 0.62 10.50 26.80
C GLN A 229 -0.05 11.72 27.45
N PRO A 230 0.72 12.79 27.74
CA PRO A 230 0.19 14.02 28.30
C PRO A 230 -0.94 14.61 27.45
N GLU A 231 -1.93 15.24 28.09
CA GLU A 231 -3.07 15.83 27.38
C GLU A 231 -2.67 16.88 26.33
N ALA A 232 -1.54 17.57 26.55
CA ALA A 232 -0.98 18.50 25.58
C ALA A 232 -0.62 17.84 24.23
N VAL A 233 -0.27 16.55 24.21
CA VAL A 233 0.02 15.80 22.98
C VAL A 233 -1.28 15.57 22.19
N TYR A 234 -2.33 15.16 22.88
CA TYR A 234 -3.68 15.01 22.30
C TYR A 234 -4.20 16.33 21.73
N ALA A 235 -4.07 17.41 22.50
CA ALA A 235 -4.48 18.74 22.08
C ALA A 235 -3.73 19.20 20.83
N LEU A 236 -2.40 19.00 20.78
CA LEU A 236 -1.57 19.35 19.62
C LEU A 236 -2.01 18.59 18.34
N ILE A 237 -2.26 17.28 18.44
CA ILE A 237 -2.70 16.47 17.31
C ILE A 237 -4.10 16.89 16.86
N ASP A 238 -5.01 17.15 17.80
CA ASP A 238 -6.38 17.57 17.45
C ASP A 238 -6.42 18.97 16.81
N GLU A 239 -5.65 19.91 17.36
CA GLU A 239 -5.52 21.29 16.88
C GLU A 239 -4.98 21.32 15.45
N THR A 240 -3.96 20.51 15.17
CA THR A 240 -3.30 20.50 13.87
C THR A 240 -3.94 19.56 12.85
N GLN A 241 -4.71 18.56 13.31
CA GLN A 241 -5.12 17.40 12.50
C GLN A 241 -3.94 16.81 11.71
N ASN A 242 -2.79 16.70 12.38
CA ASN A 242 -1.50 16.29 11.81
C ASN A 242 -0.61 15.72 12.92
N CYS A 243 0.61 15.33 12.58
CA CYS A 243 1.70 15.03 13.52
C CYS A 243 1.48 13.87 14.51
N ASP A 244 0.43 13.07 14.32
CA ASP A 244 0.18 11.85 15.09
C ASP A 244 1.33 10.85 14.93
N ASP A 245 1.89 10.76 13.72
CA ASP A 245 3.09 9.99 13.41
C ASP A 245 4.37 10.52 14.09
N ILE A 246 4.56 11.83 14.16
CA ILE A 246 5.68 12.46 14.89
C ILE A 246 5.55 12.16 16.39
N ALA A 247 4.35 12.30 16.95
CA ALA A 247 4.09 11.98 18.35
C ALA A 247 4.39 10.50 18.67
N MET A 248 4.01 9.57 17.78
CA MET A 248 4.35 8.15 17.92
C MET A 248 5.86 7.91 17.86
N ASN A 249 6.59 8.59 16.97
CA ASN A 249 8.05 8.46 16.93
C ASN A 249 8.72 9.01 18.19
N PHE A 250 8.23 10.11 18.76
CA PHE A 250 8.70 10.64 20.05
C PHE A 250 8.45 9.64 21.18
N LEU A 251 7.25 9.07 21.24
CA LEU A 251 6.85 8.05 22.21
C LEU A 251 7.81 6.86 22.16
N VAL A 252 8.01 6.27 20.98
CA VAL A 252 8.85 5.08 20.82
C VAL A 252 10.32 5.37 21.13
N ALA A 253 10.87 6.50 20.64
CA ALA A 253 12.25 6.88 20.94
C ALA A 253 12.47 7.11 22.44
N LYS A 254 11.51 7.76 23.12
CA LYS A 254 11.57 8.00 24.57
C LYS A 254 11.45 6.70 25.37
N HIS A 255 10.53 5.82 24.97
CA HIS A 255 10.31 4.53 25.63
C HIS A 255 11.53 3.61 25.53
N THR A 256 12.15 3.53 24.35
CA THR A 256 13.23 2.57 24.08
C THR A 256 14.63 3.13 24.32
N GLY A 257 14.81 4.46 24.30
CA GLY A 257 16.12 5.09 24.28
C GLY A 257 16.93 4.83 23.00
N LYS A 258 16.30 4.29 21.94
CA LYS A 258 16.88 3.94 20.64
C LYS A 258 16.31 4.86 19.54
N PRO A 259 16.81 4.83 18.29
CA PRO A 259 16.08 5.39 17.16
C PRO A 259 14.64 4.84 17.14
N SER A 260 13.64 5.68 16.84
CA SER A 260 12.24 5.26 16.91
C SER A 260 11.88 4.18 15.89
N GLY A 261 12.59 4.13 14.77
CA GLY A 261 12.24 3.25 13.67
C GLY A 261 13.43 2.75 12.86
N VAL A 262 13.12 1.75 12.05
CA VAL A 262 14.03 1.10 11.10
C VAL A 262 13.45 1.24 9.70
N PHE A 263 14.21 1.84 8.80
CA PHE A 263 13.82 2.03 7.41
C PHE A 263 14.03 0.75 6.60
N VAL A 264 12.93 0.24 6.03
CA VAL A 264 12.94 -0.82 5.01
C VAL A 264 12.71 -0.17 3.65
N LYS A 265 13.66 -0.33 2.72
CA LYS A 265 13.54 0.20 1.36
C LYS A 265 12.49 -0.61 0.59
N PRO A 266 11.36 0.00 0.19
CA PRO A 266 10.32 -0.70 -0.56
C PRO A 266 10.77 -0.97 -2.01
N VAL A 267 10.29 -2.07 -2.57
CA VAL A 267 10.42 -2.43 -3.98
C VAL A 267 9.27 -1.87 -4.81
N ASP A 268 8.02 -2.08 -4.37
CA ASP A 268 6.81 -1.55 -4.99
C ASP A 268 5.90 -0.95 -3.89
N ILE A 269 6.01 0.37 -3.77
CA ILE A 269 5.09 1.22 -3.01
C ILE A 269 4.50 2.25 -3.96
N ARG A 270 3.18 2.39 -3.96
CA ARG A 270 2.45 3.33 -4.81
C ARG A 270 1.50 4.17 -3.97
N ASN A 271 1.54 5.47 -4.20
CA ASN A 271 0.50 6.37 -3.73
C ASN A 271 -0.60 6.44 -4.80
N LEU A 272 -1.82 6.13 -4.39
CA LEU A 272 -3.01 6.04 -5.21
C LEU A 272 -3.96 7.22 -4.95
N GLU A 273 -3.48 8.32 -4.35
CA GLU A 273 -4.31 9.50 -4.07
C GLU A 273 -5.02 9.99 -5.33
N LYS A 274 -4.34 9.95 -6.49
CA LYS A 274 -4.90 10.39 -7.78
C LYS A 274 -5.93 9.43 -8.37
N ASP A 275 -6.07 8.22 -7.83
CA ASP A 275 -7.02 7.21 -8.29
C ASP A 275 -8.40 7.35 -7.63
N THR A 276 -8.55 8.20 -6.61
CA THR A 276 -9.84 8.40 -5.93
C THR A 276 -10.80 9.24 -6.77
N ASN A 277 -12.08 8.84 -6.75
CA ASN A 277 -13.16 9.54 -7.44
C ASN A 277 -13.84 10.60 -6.57
N SER A 278 -13.44 10.77 -5.30
CA SER A 278 -14.09 11.69 -4.37
C SER A 278 -13.73 13.17 -4.58
N GLY A 279 -12.66 13.44 -5.34
CA GLY A 279 -12.10 14.78 -5.47
C GLY A 279 -11.37 15.29 -4.23
N TYR A 280 -11.27 14.48 -3.16
CA TYR A 280 -10.53 14.84 -1.96
C TYR A 280 -9.01 14.76 -2.19
N SER A 281 -8.34 15.91 -2.12
CA SER A 281 -6.88 15.99 -2.16
C SER A 281 -6.29 15.65 -0.79
N GLY A 282 -5.18 14.92 -0.80
CA GLY A 282 -4.44 14.49 0.37
C GLY A 282 -3.96 15.66 1.23
N MET A 283 -3.84 15.42 2.54
CA MET A 283 -3.54 16.47 3.52
C MET A 283 -2.19 17.17 3.28
N TRP A 284 -1.24 16.50 2.61
CA TRP A 284 0.10 17.02 2.39
C TRP A 284 0.15 18.16 1.36
N HIS A 285 -0.89 18.33 0.54
CA HIS A 285 -1.00 19.45 -0.41
C HIS A 285 -1.35 20.79 0.24
N ARG A 286 -1.77 20.79 1.52
CA ARG A 286 -2.04 22.04 2.25
C ARG A 286 -0.75 22.81 2.44
N ALA A 287 -0.75 24.11 2.17
CA ALA A 287 0.46 24.94 2.18
C ALA A 287 1.17 24.92 3.55
N GLU A 288 0.40 24.83 4.62
CA GLU A 288 0.87 24.80 5.99
C GLU A 288 1.39 23.41 6.43
N HIS A 289 1.23 22.34 5.65
CA HIS A 289 1.45 20.97 6.13
C HIS A 289 2.87 20.73 6.68
N LEU A 290 3.91 21.11 5.92
CA LEU A 290 5.31 20.91 6.36
C LEU A 290 5.72 21.91 7.47
N LEU A 291 5.17 23.13 7.44
CA LEU A 291 5.35 24.13 8.48
C LEU A 291 4.74 23.65 9.81
N GLN A 292 3.53 23.11 9.78
CA GLN A 292 2.86 22.49 10.92
C GLN A 292 3.66 21.33 11.49
N ARG A 293 4.26 20.48 10.65
CA ARG A 293 5.11 19.39 11.14
C ARG A 293 6.36 19.90 11.86
N SER A 294 7.00 20.95 11.36
CA SER A 294 8.10 21.61 12.08
C SER A 294 7.64 22.21 13.41
N TYR A 295 6.46 22.86 13.42
CA TYR A 295 5.83 23.36 14.65
C TYR A 295 5.58 22.24 15.67
N CYS A 296 5.05 21.09 15.23
CA CYS A 296 4.79 19.94 16.08
C CYS A 296 6.06 19.38 16.72
N VAL A 297 7.16 19.28 15.96
CA VAL A 297 8.45 18.80 16.52
C VAL A 297 8.87 19.69 17.70
N ASN A 298 8.84 21.01 17.54
CA ASN A 298 9.22 21.94 18.62
C ASN A 298 8.22 21.90 19.79
N LYS A 299 6.92 21.80 19.53
CA LYS A 299 5.91 21.67 20.58
C LYS A 299 6.08 20.38 21.38
N LEU A 300 6.35 19.26 20.72
CA LEU A 300 6.61 17.98 21.39
C LEU A 300 7.90 18.03 22.20
N VAL A 301 8.97 18.69 21.71
CA VAL A 301 10.18 18.93 22.50
C VAL A 301 9.86 19.66 23.81
N ASN A 302 9.04 20.71 23.74
CA ASN A 302 8.62 21.44 24.94
C ASN A 302 7.75 20.59 25.87
N ILE A 303 6.81 19.81 25.34
CA ILE A 303 5.92 18.94 26.13
C ILE A 303 6.71 17.84 26.85
N TYR A 304 7.74 17.29 26.21
CA TYR A 304 8.54 16.18 26.76
C TYR A 304 9.83 16.61 27.45
N ASP A 305 10.10 17.93 27.52
CA ASP A 305 11.30 18.54 28.08
C ASP A 305 12.62 18.05 27.44
N GLY A 306 12.62 17.93 26.11
CA GLY A 306 13.81 17.54 25.35
C GLY A 306 13.51 16.88 24.01
N MET A 307 14.56 16.69 23.20
CA MET A 307 14.51 15.97 21.93
C MET A 307 14.85 14.48 22.13
N PRO A 308 13.87 13.56 22.14
CA PRO A 308 14.14 12.14 22.31
C PRO A 308 14.55 11.46 21.00
N LEU A 309 14.23 12.05 19.84
CA LEU A 309 14.48 11.42 18.54
C LEU A 309 15.97 11.23 18.31
N LYS A 310 16.35 10.02 17.87
CA LYS A 310 17.74 9.67 17.56
C LYS A 310 17.89 9.38 16.08
N TYR A 311 18.98 9.85 15.50
CA TYR A 311 19.30 9.59 14.10
C TYR A 311 19.74 8.14 13.86
N SER A 312 19.41 7.63 12.68
CA SER A 312 19.85 6.36 12.12
C SER A 312 20.13 6.57 10.63
N ASN A 313 21.07 5.80 10.08
CA ASN A 313 21.33 5.71 8.65
C ASN A 313 21.16 4.26 8.13
N ILE A 314 20.58 3.37 8.95
CA ILE A 314 20.34 1.97 8.58
C ILE A 314 19.21 1.93 7.54
N MET A 315 19.51 1.39 6.37
CA MET A 315 18.52 1.07 5.34
C MET A 315 18.55 -0.44 5.10
N ILE A 316 17.46 -1.13 5.40
CA ILE A 316 17.33 -2.57 5.19
C ILE A 316 16.72 -2.81 3.80
N SER A 317 17.28 -3.79 3.08
CA SER A 317 16.75 -4.29 1.81
C SER A 317 16.83 -5.80 1.82
N GLN A 318 15.89 -6.47 1.14
CA GLN A 318 15.89 -7.93 1.08
C GLN A 318 17.06 -8.42 0.23
N PHE A 319 17.91 -9.25 0.80
CA PHE A 319 19.03 -9.84 0.06
C PHE A 319 18.51 -10.72 -1.09
N GLY A 320 18.94 -10.43 -2.32
CA GLY A 320 18.53 -11.17 -3.52
C GLY A 320 17.16 -10.79 -4.09
N PHE A 321 16.50 -9.73 -3.60
CA PHE A 321 15.22 -9.24 -4.12
C PHE A 321 15.22 -7.70 -4.25
N PRO A 322 14.65 -7.11 -5.31
CA PRO A 322 13.94 -7.74 -6.44
C PRO A 322 14.88 -8.35 -7.47
N ASN A 323 16.11 -7.86 -7.55
CA ASN A 323 17.13 -8.41 -8.43
C ASN A 323 17.87 -9.53 -7.69
N TYR A 324 17.91 -10.72 -8.28
CA TYR A 324 18.58 -11.92 -7.73
C TYR A 324 20.01 -11.66 -7.21
N ALA A 325 20.72 -10.69 -7.79
CA ALA A 325 22.06 -10.29 -7.39
C ALA A 325 22.17 -8.81 -6.94
N ASN A 326 21.16 -8.27 -6.25
CA ASN A 326 21.16 -6.87 -5.79
C ASN A 326 22.39 -6.50 -4.91
N HIS A 327 23.03 -7.47 -4.27
CA HIS A 327 24.26 -7.30 -3.49
C HIS A 327 25.53 -7.08 -4.34
N LYS A 328 25.49 -7.41 -5.65
CA LYS A 328 26.62 -7.20 -6.59
C LYS A 328 26.44 -5.97 -7.45
N ASN A 329 25.21 -5.47 -7.58
CA ASN A 329 24.94 -4.26 -8.33
C ASN A 329 25.60 -3.10 -7.60
N LYS A 330 26.59 -2.47 -8.24
CA LYS A 330 26.99 -1.12 -7.86
C LYS A 330 25.76 -0.24 -8.05
N MET A 331 25.26 0.35 -6.96
CA MET A 331 24.13 1.29 -7.01
C MET A 331 24.43 2.46 -7.94
#